data_AF-E6MRG6-F1
#
_entry.id   AF-E6MRG6-F1
#
_cell.length_a   1.000
_cell.length_b   1.000
_cell.length_c   1.000
_cell.angle_alpha   90.00
_cell.angle_beta   90.00
_cell.angle_gamma   90.00
#
_symmetry.space_group_name_H-M   'P 1'
#
loop_
_entity.id
_entity.type
_entity.pdbx_description
1 polymer ?
#
loop_
_entity_poly.entity_id
_entity_poly.type
_entity_poly.pdbx_seq_one_letter_code
_entity_poly.pdbx_strand_id
1 'polypeptide(L)'
;MIKQHNMKDFKYYILTLIGLLCPLMTMAEETDLGVPKVWTVPAVFTCDEEVTFYYDMTDVKFPAGVDLYLWAWTPTEPDAGHGDNSSSFAKLEYLGNNIYCKKMVPKQYFNTNISAFESDDWPGFWSRLKTKDGSKWSSVFQAPDSRSEFKEFKESGKGVQFFSGKKSSGFTDKFTLDEPLTIVFNPDVYKLGGRTLTEISNDANFVQFGVHSGLNDWNVLQSLDVWRPACLKKTRVRKLSNGLYAWDVGVPSEYYSYTLDDAGSRVPTALADPDKKAAFELENMNYLVVTVIRDAAGANQWGANSGDQMQKAGMAVPYPDPVFSLFPSRVSGKDILTLTREYNERTAGDLKFTITAGTKTITGTMLGVRDKRQATVNLQKELKGIEATTLHIIVAKANGQTVVDTTIPLITPDK
;
A
#
# COMPACT_ATOMS: atom_id res chain seq x y z
N MET A 1 -17.54 3.96 80.64
CA MET A 1 -18.57 3.89 79.58
C MET A 1 -18.69 5.28 78.96
N ILE A 2 -17.94 5.56 77.88
CA ILE A 2 -18.10 6.78 77.08
C ILE A 2 -18.40 6.30 75.66
N LYS A 3 -19.57 6.72 75.17
CA LYS A 3 -20.22 6.25 73.94
C LYS A 3 -19.40 6.62 72.71
N GLN A 4 -19.29 5.67 71.79
CA GLN A 4 -18.88 5.89 70.39
C GLN A 4 -19.72 7.02 69.78
N HIS A 5 -19.06 8.12 69.39
CA HIS A 5 -19.64 9.07 68.46
C HIS A 5 -19.55 8.49 67.04
N ASN A 6 -20.66 8.56 66.31
CA ASN A 6 -20.92 7.82 65.08
C ASN A 6 -19.97 8.18 63.93
N MET A 7 -19.24 7.18 63.42
CA MET A 7 -18.42 7.19 62.20
C MET A 7 -19.20 7.48 60.89
N LYS A 8 -20.50 7.76 60.94
CA LYS A 8 -21.32 8.02 59.74
C LYS A 8 -21.19 9.45 59.24
N ASP A 9 -21.08 10.43 60.14
CA ASP A 9 -21.06 11.84 59.73
C ASP A 9 -19.69 12.28 59.19
N PHE A 10 -18.61 11.62 59.64
CA PHE A 10 -17.25 11.82 59.10
C PHE A 10 -17.10 11.30 57.65
N LYS A 11 -17.87 10.26 57.27
CA LYS A 11 -17.87 9.73 55.89
C LYS A 11 -18.56 10.65 54.89
N TYR A 12 -19.60 11.39 55.32
CA TYR A 12 -20.26 12.35 54.45
C TYR A 12 -19.37 13.56 54.13
N TYR A 13 -18.60 14.06 55.09
CA TYR A 13 -17.65 15.16 54.82
C TYR A 13 -16.49 14.75 53.90
N ILE A 14 -15.99 13.51 53.99
CA ILE A 14 -14.96 13.00 53.07
C ILE A 14 -15.51 12.77 51.66
N LEU A 15 -16.74 12.25 51.51
CA LEU A 15 -17.36 12.10 50.18
C LEU A 15 -17.63 13.46 49.51
N THR A 16 -17.98 14.48 50.29
CA THR A 16 -18.26 15.83 49.74
C THR A 16 -16.97 16.57 49.36
N LEU A 17 -15.86 16.35 50.09
CA LEU A 17 -14.54 16.90 49.73
C LEU A 17 -13.91 16.20 48.52
N ILE A 18 -14.15 14.90 48.31
CA ILE A 18 -13.70 14.16 47.10
C ILE A 18 -14.50 14.62 45.86
N GLY A 19 -15.78 14.98 46.02
CA GLY A 19 -16.61 15.53 44.93
C GLY A 19 -16.24 16.95 44.49
N LEU A 20 -15.56 17.73 45.34
CA LEU A 20 -15.10 19.10 45.04
C LEU A 20 -13.63 19.18 44.59
N LEU A 21 -12.91 18.05 44.62
CA LEU A 21 -11.51 17.92 44.19
C LEU A 21 -11.35 17.12 42.90
N CYS A 22 -12.43 16.83 42.17
CA CYS A 22 -12.34 16.56 40.74
C CYS A 22 -12.21 17.91 40.04
N PRO A 23 -10.99 18.40 39.70
CA PRO A 23 -10.91 19.39 38.65
C PRO A 23 -11.60 18.77 37.44
N LEU A 24 -12.27 19.62 36.67
CA LEU A 24 -12.61 19.38 35.28
C LEU A 24 -11.35 18.83 34.58
N MET A 25 -11.16 17.50 34.63
CA MET A 25 -10.54 16.79 33.54
C MET A 25 -11.55 16.97 32.42
N THR A 26 -11.38 18.05 31.67
CA THR A 26 -11.67 18.01 30.25
C THR A 26 -11.03 16.70 29.77
N MET A 27 -11.84 15.64 29.73
CA MET A 27 -11.62 14.55 28.81
C MET A 27 -11.59 15.27 27.48
N ALA A 28 -10.38 15.55 26.99
CA ALA A 28 -10.22 15.96 25.62
C ALA A 28 -10.96 14.87 24.85
N GLU A 29 -12.04 15.22 24.15
CA GLU A 29 -12.63 14.30 23.20
C GLU A 29 -11.47 13.82 22.33
N GLU A 30 -11.13 12.53 22.46
CA GLU A 30 -10.21 11.86 21.56
C GLU A 30 -10.80 12.09 20.17
N THR A 31 -10.27 13.07 19.48
CA THR A 31 -10.74 13.41 18.15
C THR A 31 -10.11 12.36 17.26
N ASP A 32 -10.79 11.22 17.15
CA ASP A 32 -10.43 10.14 16.24
C ASP A 32 -10.11 10.77 14.89
N LEU A 33 -8.87 10.59 14.46
CA LEU A 33 -8.42 11.04 13.16
C LEU A 33 -9.06 10.15 12.10
N GLY A 34 -9.01 10.49 10.81
CA GLY A 34 -9.81 9.82 9.77
C GLY A 34 -9.65 8.28 9.66
N VAL A 35 -10.32 7.70 8.68
CA VAL A 35 -10.21 6.25 8.40
C VAL A 35 -9.09 6.00 7.38
N PRO A 36 -8.09 5.14 7.66
CA PRO A 36 -7.08 4.79 6.69
C PRO A 36 -7.64 3.96 5.54
N LYS A 37 -7.07 4.12 4.35
CA LYS A 37 -7.33 3.19 3.23
C LYS A 37 -6.39 2.02 3.38
N VAL A 38 -6.93 0.81 3.36
CA VAL A 38 -6.18 -0.41 3.67
C VAL A 38 -6.26 -1.40 2.51
N TRP A 39 -5.12 -1.97 2.15
CA TRP A 39 -5.05 -3.07 1.17
C TRP A 39 -3.99 -4.08 1.58
N THR A 40 -4.00 -5.23 0.92
CA THR A 40 -3.09 -6.34 1.21
C THR A 40 -2.32 -6.76 -0.03
N VAL A 41 -1.12 -7.29 0.20
CA VAL A 41 -0.36 -8.05 -0.79
C VAL A 41 0.02 -9.38 -0.12
N PRO A 42 -0.46 -10.55 -0.61
CA PRO A 42 -1.30 -10.75 -1.79
C PRO A 42 -2.71 -10.11 -1.70
N ALA A 43 -3.38 -9.99 -2.85
CA ALA A 43 -4.69 -9.32 -2.95
C ALA A 43 -5.76 -10.07 -2.14
N VAL A 44 -5.71 -11.41 -2.15
CA VAL A 44 -6.50 -12.30 -1.29
C VAL A 44 -5.58 -13.33 -0.62
N PHE A 45 -5.90 -13.76 0.60
CA PHE A 45 -5.03 -14.61 1.43
C PHE A 45 -5.82 -15.46 2.44
N THR A 46 -5.25 -16.60 2.85
CA THR A 46 -5.69 -17.28 4.08
C THR A 46 -4.84 -16.82 5.26
N CYS A 47 -5.43 -16.84 6.47
CA CYS A 47 -4.82 -16.21 7.65
C CYS A 47 -3.62 -16.98 8.25
N ASP A 48 -3.24 -18.12 7.67
CA ASP A 48 -2.06 -18.90 8.02
C ASP A 48 -0.85 -18.65 7.11
N GLU A 49 -0.96 -17.65 6.23
CA GLU A 49 0.07 -17.30 5.26
C GLU A 49 0.61 -15.89 5.48
N GLU A 50 1.78 -15.63 4.91
CA GLU A 50 2.41 -14.32 5.01
C GLU A 50 1.68 -13.32 4.11
N VAL A 51 1.24 -12.21 4.70
CA VAL A 51 0.57 -11.10 4.02
C VAL A 51 1.16 -9.78 4.50
N THR A 52 1.23 -8.82 3.60
CA THR A 52 1.59 -7.44 3.93
C THR A 52 0.35 -6.58 3.89
N PHE A 53 -0.03 -6.01 5.02
CA PHE A 53 -1.05 -4.97 5.10
C PHE A 53 -0.41 -3.62 4.86
N TYR A 54 -1.03 -2.82 4.00
CA TYR A 54 -0.64 -1.45 3.71
C TYR A 54 -1.73 -0.49 4.17
N TYR A 55 -1.30 0.66 4.68
CA TYR A 55 -2.15 1.69 5.23
C TYR A 55 -1.77 3.03 4.61
N ASP A 56 -2.69 3.62 3.85
CA ASP A 56 -2.55 5.00 3.34
C ASP A 56 -3.17 5.98 4.34
N MET A 57 -2.31 6.83 4.88
CA MET A 57 -2.61 7.81 5.93
C MET A 57 -2.78 9.23 5.39
N THR A 58 -2.77 9.44 4.07
CA THR A 58 -2.74 10.77 3.45
C THR A 58 -3.88 11.68 3.91
N ASP A 59 -5.09 11.12 4.03
CA ASP A 59 -6.29 11.88 4.43
C ASP A 59 -6.64 11.72 5.92
N VAL A 60 -5.78 11.03 6.67
CA VAL A 60 -6.04 10.63 8.05
C VAL A 60 -5.51 11.66 9.06
N LYS A 61 -5.02 12.82 8.60
CA LYS A 61 -4.61 13.98 9.44
C LYS A 61 -3.49 13.71 10.46
N PHE A 62 -2.78 12.58 10.36
CA PHE A 62 -1.54 12.39 11.10
C PHE A 62 -0.43 13.26 10.50
N PRO A 63 0.52 13.76 11.31
CA PRO A 63 1.74 14.36 10.78
C PRO A 63 2.48 13.35 9.90
N ALA A 64 2.96 13.81 8.75
CA ALA A 64 3.69 12.95 7.82
C ALA A 64 4.96 12.38 8.47
N GLY A 65 5.21 11.08 8.27
CA GLY A 65 6.40 10.37 8.78
C GLY A 65 6.43 10.11 10.29
N VAL A 66 5.33 10.32 11.02
CA VAL A 66 5.24 9.94 12.43
C VAL A 66 5.25 8.41 12.57
N ASP A 67 5.92 7.90 13.60
CA ASP A 67 5.86 6.47 13.91
C ASP A 67 4.43 6.05 14.28
N LEU A 68 3.90 5.04 13.57
CA LEU A 68 2.58 4.48 13.79
C LEU A 68 2.64 3.01 14.21
N TYR A 69 1.65 2.61 15.00
CA TYR A 69 1.53 1.27 15.59
C TYR A 69 0.13 0.73 15.33
N LEU A 70 0.05 -0.55 14.98
CA LEU A 70 -1.20 -1.27 14.77
C LEU A 70 -1.77 -1.75 16.10
N TRP A 71 -2.92 -1.22 16.49
CA TRP A 71 -3.73 -1.80 17.55
C TRP A 71 -4.89 -2.57 16.93
N ALA A 72 -4.96 -3.87 17.18
CA ALA A 72 -6.04 -4.74 16.70
C ALA A 72 -6.56 -5.56 17.88
N TRP A 73 -7.84 -5.93 17.87
CA TRP A 73 -8.44 -6.65 19.02
C TRP A 73 -9.30 -7.87 18.62
N THR A 74 -9.42 -8.17 17.32
CA THR A 74 -10.11 -9.36 16.84
C THR A 74 -9.25 -10.14 15.85
N PRO A 75 -9.17 -11.48 15.95
CA PRO A 75 -9.88 -12.36 16.88
C PRO A 75 -9.38 -12.33 18.34
N THR A 76 -8.20 -11.77 18.58
CA THR A 76 -7.59 -11.57 19.91
C THR A 76 -6.85 -10.23 19.89
N GLU A 77 -6.46 -9.70 21.06
CA GLU A 77 -5.55 -8.55 21.11
C GLU A 77 -4.09 -9.05 21.10
N PRO A 78 -3.31 -8.79 20.04
CA PRO A 78 -1.98 -9.35 19.87
C PRO A 78 -0.92 -8.61 20.69
N ASP A 79 -1.08 -7.30 20.89
CA ASP A 79 -0.23 -6.45 21.73
C ASP A 79 -0.95 -6.13 23.05
N ALA A 80 -1.49 -7.16 23.71
CA ALA A 80 -2.35 -6.99 24.88
C ALA A 80 -1.68 -6.21 26.02
N GLY A 81 -2.41 -5.26 26.62
CA GLY A 81 -1.91 -4.41 27.70
C GLY A 81 -1.06 -3.22 27.23
N HIS A 82 -0.92 -3.03 25.91
CA HIS A 82 -0.17 -1.93 25.30
C HIS A 82 -1.07 -0.86 24.66
N GLY A 83 -2.33 -0.73 25.11
CA GLY A 83 -3.29 0.28 24.66
C GLY A 83 -2.77 1.72 24.79
N ASP A 84 -2.13 2.07 25.91
CA ASP A 84 -1.63 3.43 26.16
C ASP A 84 -0.14 3.60 25.79
N ASN A 85 0.56 2.50 25.50
CA ASN A 85 1.98 2.53 25.14
C ASN A 85 2.35 1.31 24.28
N SER A 86 2.30 1.51 22.97
CA SER A 86 2.52 0.45 21.97
C SER A 86 3.94 -0.10 22.04
N SER A 87 4.07 -1.43 21.92
CA SER A 87 5.38 -2.07 21.85
C SER A 87 5.97 -2.01 20.43
N SER A 88 7.26 -2.30 20.28
CA SER A 88 7.89 -2.38 18.95
C SER A 88 7.31 -3.51 18.09
N PHE A 89 6.66 -4.50 18.71
CA PHE A 89 5.98 -5.59 18.01
C PHE A 89 4.84 -5.06 17.12
N ALA A 90 4.12 -4.04 17.55
CA ALA A 90 3.02 -3.43 16.80
C ALA A 90 3.48 -2.35 15.79
N LYS A 91 4.75 -1.96 15.79
CA LYS A 91 5.26 -0.87 14.95
C LYS A 91 5.10 -1.18 13.46
N LEU A 92 4.65 -0.18 12.70
CA LEU A 92 4.58 -0.19 11.25
C LEU A 92 5.88 0.30 10.61
N GLU A 93 6.17 -0.21 9.42
CA GLU A 93 7.26 0.30 8.58
C GLU A 93 6.74 1.47 7.73
N TYR A 94 7.44 2.61 7.73
CA TYR A 94 7.09 3.77 6.92
C TYR A 94 7.79 3.71 5.56
N LEU A 95 7.01 3.73 4.48
CA LEU A 95 7.50 3.60 3.10
C LEU A 95 7.64 4.95 2.38
N GLY A 96 7.30 6.06 3.04
CA GLY A 96 7.17 7.38 2.40
C GLY A 96 5.75 7.66 1.95
N ASN A 97 5.48 8.91 1.54
CA ASN A 97 4.17 9.35 1.01
C ASN A 97 2.97 8.98 1.90
N ASN A 98 3.13 9.02 3.23
CA ASN A 98 2.11 8.60 4.20
C ASN A 98 1.63 7.14 4.07
N ILE A 99 2.43 6.29 3.41
CA ILE A 99 2.16 4.85 3.32
C ILE A 99 2.96 4.11 4.39
N TYR A 100 2.27 3.26 5.13
CA TYR A 100 2.85 2.38 6.14
C TYR A 100 2.51 0.93 5.83
N CYS A 101 3.33 -0.01 6.27
CA CYS A 101 3.02 -1.43 6.12
C CYS A 101 3.34 -2.28 7.35
N LYS A 102 2.68 -3.44 7.41
CA LYS A 102 2.98 -4.53 8.35
C LYS A 102 2.93 -5.85 7.61
N LYS A 103 4.09 -6.52 7.54
CA LYS A 103 4.19 -7.90 7.09
C LYS A 103 3.97 -8.84 8.27
N MET A 104 3.07 -9.80 8.13
CA MET A 104 2.75 -10.77 9.18
C MET A 104 2.14 -12.06 8.64
N VAL A 105 2.17 -13.12 9.44
CA VAL A 105 1.25 -14.25 9.30
C VAL A 105 0.13 -14.05 10.33
N PRO A 106 -1.13 -13.78 9.94
CA PRO A 106 -2.18 -13.35 10.87
C PRO A 106 -2.37 -14.32 12.05
N LYS A 107 -2.40 -15.63 11.79
CA LYS A 107 -2.47 -16.67 12.83
C LYS A 107 -1.38 -16.52 13.89
N GLN A 108 -0.15 -16.23 13.46
CA GLN A 108 0.99 -16.05 14.36
C GLN A 108 0.92 -14.70 15.07
N TYR A 109 0.56 -13.63 14.37
CA TYR A 109 0.45 -12.28 14.94
C TYR A 109 -0.58 -12.23 16.06
N PHE A 110 -1.75 -12.81 15.84
CA PHE A 110 -2.85 -12.90 16.82
C PHE A 110 -2.69 -14.05 17.82
N ASN A 111 -1.62 -14.86 17.70
CA ASN A 111 -1.36 -16.00 18.57
C ASN A 111 -2.60 -16.90 18.78
N THR A 112 -3.29 -17.25 17.69
CA THR A 112 -4.53 -18.03 17.72
C THR A 112 -4.53 -19.13 16.65
N ASN A 113 -5.59 -19.92 16.59
CA ASN A 113 -5.77 -20.95 15.57
C ASN A 113 -6.43 -20.41 14.30
N ILE A 114 -6.15 -21.05 13.16
CA ILE A 114 -6.72 -20.63 11.86
C ILE A 114 -8.26 -20.62 11.87
N SER A 115 -8.87 -21.55 12.60
CA SER A 115 -10.32 -21.65 12.77
C SER A 115 -10.97 -20.39 13.36
N ALA A 116 -10.21 -19.59 14.13
CA ALA A 116 -10.71 -18.31 14.65
C ALA A 116 -10.95 -17.27 13.55
N PHE A 117 -10.26 -17.40 12.42
CA PHE A 117 -10.41 -16.55 11.23
C PHE A 117 -11.35 -17.14 10.19
N GLU A 118 -11.81 -18.38 10.37
CA GLU A 118 -12.67 -19.08 9.41
C GLU A 118 -14.13 -19.13 9.87
N SER A 119 -14.39 -18.80 11.14
CA SER A 119 -15.75 -18.72 11.68
C SER A 119 -16.57 -17.67 10.94
N ASP A 120 -17.82 -18.00 10.59
CA ASP A 120 -18.78 -17.04 10.02
C ASP A 120 -19.09 -15.90 11.02
N ASP A 121 -18.96 -16.15 12.33
CA ASP A 121 -19.18 -15.16 13.38
C ASP A 121 -17.97 -14.24 13.62
N TRP A 122 -16.82 -14.51 12.99
CA TRP A 122 -15.65 -13.65 13.17
C TRP A 122 -15.89 -12.30 12.47
N PRO A 123 -15.85 -11.16 13.18
CA PRO A 123 -16.24 -9.87 12.64
C PRO A 123 -15.12 -9.20 11.81
N GLY A 124 -14.08 -9.94 11.42
CA GLY A 124 -12.91 -9.46 10.69
C GLY A 124 -11.84 -8.82 11.58
N PHE A 125 -10.90 -8.11 10.97
CA PHE A 125 -9.75 -7.49 11.65
C PHE A 125 -10.07 -6.07 12.15
N TRP A 126 -10.72 -5.94 13.28
CA TRP A 126 -10.98 -4.63 13.88
C TRP A 126 -9.70 -4.03 14.44
N SER A 127 -9.41 -2.81 14.00
CA SER A 127 -8.13 -2.15 14.21
C SER A 127 -8.25 -0.63 14.35
N ARG A 128 -7.21 -0.04 14.92
CA ARG A 128 -6.85 1.38 14.85
C ARG A 128 -5.36 1.51 14.60
N LEU A 129 -4.95 2.65 14.05
CA LEU A 129 -3.56 3.07 14.03
C LEU A 129 -3.36 4.20 15.03
N LYS A 130 -2.25 4.17 15.76
CA LYS A 130 -1.96 5.18 16.79
C LYS A 130 -0.49 5.54 16.85
N THR A 131 -0.21 6.70 17.45
CA THR A 131 1.14 7.02 17.93
C THR A 131 1.55 6.09 19.07
N LYS A 132 2.86 6.01 19.34
CA LYS A 132 3.39 5.11 20.37
C LYS A 132 2.70 5.30 21.73
N ASP A 133 2.55 6.55 22.13
CA ASP A 133 2.01 7.01 23.42
C ASP A 133 0.48 7.09 23.48
N GLY A 134 -0.22 6.67 22.41
CA GLY A 134 -1.68 6.77 22.35
C GLY A 134 -2.23 8.20 22.34
N SER A 135 -1.41 9.24 22.12
CA SER A 135 -1.88 10.63 22.08
C SER A 135 -2.76 10.94 20.85
N LYS A 136 -2.64 10.14 19.79
CA LYS A 136 -3.45 10.24 18.57
C LYS A 136 -3.85 8.87 18.07
N TRP A 137 -5.11 8.76 17.66
CA TRP A 137 -5.72 7.55 17.13
C TRP A 137 -6.37 7.83 15.78
N SER A 138 -6.33 6.88 14.88
CA SER A 138 -7.29 6.83 13.78
C SER A 138 -8.66 6.41 14.30
N SER A 139 -9.69 6.68 13.50
CA SER A 139 -11.00 6.09 13.65
C SER A 139 -10.88 4.56 13.62
N VAL A 140 -11.84 3.88 14.24
CA VAL A 140 -11.97 2.41 14.14
C VAL A 140 -12.19 2.02 12.68
N PHE A 141 -11.49 0.98 12.23
CA PHE A 141 -11.68 0.40 10.91
C PHE A 141 -11.54 -1.12 10.94
N GLN A 142 -12.05 -1.77 9.91
CA GLN A 142 -11.89 -3.21 9.67
C GLN A 142 -10.89 -3.40 8.54
N ALA A 143 -9.74 -4.02 8.82
CA ALA A 143 -8.78 -4.36 7.77
C ALA A 143 -9.32 -5.50 6.89
N PRO A 144 -8.93 -5.58 5.60
CA PRO A 144 -9.42 -6.60 4.68
C PRO A 144 -9.17 -8.04 5.15
N ASP A 145 -10.18 -8.91 5.02
CA ASP A 145 -10.05 -10.37 5.01
C ASP A 145 -10.58 -10.93 3.67
N SER A 146 -10.36 -12.22 3.38
CA SER A 146 -10.70 -12.82 2.07
C SER A 146 -11.78 -13.90 2.10
N ARG A 147 -12.50 -14.08 3.22
CA ARG A 147 -13.47 -15.18 3.37
C ARG A 147 -14.61 -15.10 2.34
N SER A 148 -15.20 -13.92 2.19
CA SER A 148 -16.30 -13.69 1.25
C SER A 148 -15.87 -14.00 -0.17
N GLU A 149 -14.69 -13.52 -0.58
CA GLU A 149 -14.15 -13.74 -1.92
C GLU A 149 -13.92 -15.22 -2.22
N PHE A 150 -13.38 -15.97 -1.26
CA PHE A 150 -13.17 -17.41 -1.43
C PHE A 150 -14.49 -18.19 -1.47
N LYS A 151 -15.47 -17.81 -0.65
CA LYS A 151 -16.80 -18.43 -0.64
C LYS A 151 -17.52 -18.20 -1.97
N GLU A 152 -17.59 -16.96 -2.41
CA GLU A 152 -18.20 -16.59 -3.69
C GLU A 152 -17.51 -17.28 -4.87
N PHE A 153 -16.18 -17.34 -4.87
CA PHE A 153 -15.45 -18.05 -5.93
C PHE A 153 -15.77 -19.55 -5.96
N LYS A 154 -15.81 -20.22 -4.81
CA LYS A 154 -16.17 -21.65 -4.73
C LYS A 154 -17.59 -21.90 -5.22
N GLU A 155 -18.54 -21.04 -4.82
CA GLU A 155 -19.94 -21.13 -5.22
C GLU A 155 -20.17 -20.80 -6.71
N SER A 156 -19.28 -20.01 -7.33
CA SER A 156 -19.41 -19.60 -8.74
C SER A 156 -19.25 -20.74 -9.76
N GLY A 157 -18.66 -21.87 -9.36
CA GLY A 157 -18.35 -22.99 -10.25
C GLY A 157 -17.23 -22.71 -11.26
N LYS A 158 -16.53 -21.58 -11.16
CA LYS A 158 -15.39 -21.24 -12.04
C LYS A 158 -14.13 -22.03 -11.65
N GLY A 159 -13.32 -22.37 -12.65
CA GLY A 159 -12.00 -23.00 -12.43
C GLY A 159 -10.91 -22.01 -12.02
N VAL A 160 -10.99 -20.75 -12.45
CA VAL A 160 -9.99 -19.71 -12.18
C VAL A 160 -10.66 -18.35 -11.97
N GLN A 161 -10.10 -17.52 -11.09
CA GLN A 161 -10.53 -16.15 -10.84
C GLN A 161 -9.33 -15.26 -10.57
N PHE A 162 -9.35 -14.07 -11.16
CA PHE A 162 -8.37 -13.01 -10.95
C PHE A 162 -8.94 -12.05 -9.89
N PHE A 163 -8.14 -11.78 -8.86
CA PHE A 163 -8.42 -10.77 -7.85
C PHE A 163 -7.36 -9.67 -7.97
N SER A 164 -7.72 -8.59 -8.67
CA SER A 164 -6.85 -7.43 -8.84
C SER A 164 -7.40 -6.20 -8.13
N GLY A 165 -6.51 -5.40 -7.54
CA GLY A 165 -6.86 -4.15 -6.87
C GLY A 165 -6.97 -4.27 -5.36
N LYS A 166 -7.77 -3.39 -4.76
CA LYS A 166 -7.95 -3.25 -3.32
C LYS A 166 -9.39 -3.60 -2.96
N LYS A 167 -9.59 -4.38 -1.89
CA LYS A 167 -10.93 -4.80 -1.44
C LYS A 167 -11.89 -3.63 -1.23
N SER A 168 -11.40 -2.51 -0.69
CA SER A 168 -12.18 -1.29 -0.47
C SER A 168 -12.82 -0.70 -1.74
N SER A 169 -12.23 -0.95 -2.90
CA SER A 169 -12.71 -0.48 -4.20
C SER A 169 -13.41 -1.57 -5.02
N GLY A 170 -13.50 -2.79 -4.47
CA GLY A 170 -13.91 -3.99 -5.18
C GLY A 170 -12.78 -4.57 -6.04
N PHE A 171 -12.61 -5.89 -5.96
CA PHE A 171 -11.68 -6.58 -6.84
C PHE A 171 -12.22 -6.65 -8.28
N THR A 172 -11.31 -6.65 -9.25
CA THR A 172 -11.65 -6.85 -10.67
C THR A 172 -10.84 -8.01 -11.27
N ASP A 173 -11.29 -8.52 -12.41
CA ASP A 173 -10.51 -9.45 -13.23
C ASP A 173 -9.51 -8.72 -14.15
N LYS A 174 -9.57 -7.38 -14.21
CA LYS A 174 -8.76 -6.53 -15.09
C LYS A 174 -7.58 -5.97 -14.32
N PHE A 175 -6.46 -6.67 -14.41
CA PHE A 175 -5.26 -6.32 -13.65
C PHE A 175 -4.49 -5.12 -14.25
N THR A 176 -3.77 -4.40 -13.41
CA THR A 176 -2.88 -3.30 -13.80
C THR A 176 -1.47 -3.56 -13.27
N LEU A 177 -0.49 -2.76 -13.69
CA LEU A 177 0.92 -2.95 -13.28
C LEU A 177 1.19 -2.69 -11.80
N ASP A 178 0.43 -1.78 -11.19
CA ASP A 178 0.77 -1.20 -9.88
C ASP A 178 -0.26 -1.54 -8.79
N GLU A 179 -1.28 -2.32 -9.13
CA GLU A 179 -2.25 -2.84 -8.17
C GLU A 179 -1.93 -4.29 -7.78
N PRO A 180 -2.25 -4.71 -6.53
CA PRO A 180 -2.11 -6.09 -6.10
C PRO A 180 -2.88 -7.06 -7.01
N LEU A 181 -2.30 -8.22 -7.30
CA LEU A 181 -2.88 -9.30 -8.09
C LEU A 181 -2.61 -10.66 -7.44
N THR A 182 -3.70 -11.41 -7.25
CA THR A 182 -3.67 -12.83 -6.91
C THR A 182 -4.61 -13.59 -7.83
N ILE A 183 -4.16 -14.71 -8.36
CA ILE A 183 -4.94 -15.57 -9.26
C ILE A 183 -5.23 -16.87 -8.52
N VAL A 184 -6.52 -17.19 -8.37
CA VAL A 184 -6.98 -18.34 -7.57
C VAL A 184 -7.58 -19.39 -8.48
N PHE A 185 -7.25 -20.65 -8.21
CA PHE A 185 -7.68 -21.82 -8.96
C PHE A 185 -8.50 -22.75 -8.05
N ASN A 186 -9.65 -23.20 -8.55
CA ASN A 186 -10.45 -24.23 -7.91
C ASN A 186 -9.93 -25.60 -8.35
N PRO A 187 -9.38 -26.41 -7.44
CA PRO A 187 -8.66 -27.62 -7.82
C PRO A 187 -9.54 -28.74 -8.34
N ASP A 188 -10.84 -28.71 -8.05
CA ASP A 188 -11.80 -29.72 -8.48
C ASP A 188 -12.45 -29.37 -9.84
N VAL A 189 -12.22 -28.14 -10.33
CA VAL A 189 -12.81 -27.64 -11.57
C VAL A 189 -11.74 -27.35 -12.63
N TYR A 190 -10.63 -26.72 -12.25
CA TYR A 190 -9.57 -26.36 -13.18
C TYR A 190 -8.77 -27.60 -13.58
N LYS A 191 -8.53 -27.77 -14.89
CA LYS A 191 -7.95 -28.98 -15.47
C LYS A 191 -6.67 -28.69 -16.23
N LEU A 192 -5.72 -29.61 -16.12
CA LEU A 192 -4.49 -29.66 -16.91
C LEU A 192 -4.45 -31.00 -17.64
N GLY A 193 -4.31 -30.99 -18.96
CA GLY A 193 -4.35 -32.23 -19.76
C GLY A 193 -5.59 -33.10 -19.53
N GLY A 194 -6.75 -32.47 -19.24
CA GLY A 194 -8.03 -33.16 -19.02
C GLY A 194 -8.29 -33.66 -17.59
N ARG A 195 -7.30 -33.61 -16.68
CA ARG A 195 -7.42 -34.02 -15.27
C ARG A 195 -7.45 -32.81 -14.35
N THR A 196 -8.17 -32.90 -13.23
CA THR A 196 -8.26 -31.80 -12.24
C THR A 196 -6.94 -31.66 -11.46
N LEU A 197 -6.72 -30.48 -10.87
CA LEU A 197 -5.55 -30.27 -10.01
C LEU A 197 -5.57 -31.23 -8.80
N THR A 198 -6.76 -31.54 -8.25
CA THR A 198 -6.92 -32.53 -7.18
C THR A 198 -6.44 -33.91 -7.62
N GLU A 199 -6.87 -34.39 -8.78
CA GLU A 199 -6.45 -35.68 -9.34
C GLU A 199 -4.94 -35.74 -9.55
N ILE A 200 -4.37 -34.70 -10.16
CA ILE A 200 -2.93 -34.64 -10.49
C ILE A 200 -2.07 -34.56 -9.23
N SER A 201 -2.52 -33.83 -8.20
CA SER A 201 -1.74 -33.67 -6.97
C SER A 201 -1.53 -34.98 -6.18
N ASN A 202 -2.28 -36.03 -6.51
CA ASN A 202 -2.15 -37.36 -5.93
C ASN A 202 -1.20 -38.29 -6.73
N ASP A 203 -0.68 -37.84 -7.88
CA ASP A 203 0.26 -38.65 -8.66
C ASP A 203 1.57 -38.83 -7.91
N ALA A 204 2.14 -40.05 -7.94
CA ALA A 204 3.35 -40.39 -7.20
C ALA A 204 4.58 -39.55 -7.61
N ASN A 205 4.60 -39.04 -8.84
CA ASN A 205 5.67 -38.20 -9.38
C ASN A 205 5.37 -36.70 -9.30
N PHE A 206 4.24 -36.28 -8.72
CA PHE A 206 3.88 -34.87 -8.57
C PHE A 206 4.87 -34.13 -7.67
N VAL A 207 5.29 -32.94 -8.09
CA VAL A 207 6.17 -32.05 -7.30
C VAL A 207 5.39 -30.82 -6.85
N GLN A 208 4.85 -30.05 -7.80
CA GLN A 208 4.03 -28.86 -7.55
C GLN A 208 3.31 -28.42 -8.83
N PHE A 209 2.40 -27.45 -8.71
CA PHE A 209 1.97 -26.64 -9.83
C PHE A 209 2.81 -25.37 -9.92
N GLY A 210 3.09 -24.90 -11.14
CA GLY A 210 3.80 -23.65 -11.38
C GLY A 210 3.23 -22.91 -12.59
N VAL A 211 3.63 -21.65 -12.76
CA VAL A 211 3.17 -20.81 -13.88
C VAL A 211 4.33 -20.34 -14.74
N HIS A 212 4.26 -20.61 -16.03
CA HIS A 212 5.06 -19.90 -17.04
C HIS A 212 4.22 -18.72 -17.52
N SER A 213 4.70 -17.48 -17.40
CA SER A 213 3.88 -16.30 -17.75
C SER A 213 4.69 -15.18 -18.40
N GLY A 214 4.01 -14.27 -19.07
CA GLY A 214 4.62 -13.05 -19.58
C GLY A 214 3.60 -11.93 -19.83
N LEU A 215 4.08 -10.70 -19.80
CA LEU A 215 3.27 -9.51 -20.11
C LEU A 215 3.42 -9.12 -21.58
N ASN A 216 2.33 -8.67 -22.20
CA ASN A 216 2.22 -8.25 -23.59
C ASN A 216 2.82 -9.27 -24.55
N ASP A 217 2.19 -10.44 -24.65
CA ASP A 217 2.60 -11.52 -25.57
C ASP A 217 4.07 -11.92 -25.36
N TRP A 218 4.40 -12.20 -24.09
CA TRP A 218 5.72 -12.68 -23.64
C TRP A 218 6.87 -11.68 -23.71
N ASN A 219 6.60 -10.40 -24.01
CA ASN A 219 7.63 -9.35 -24.06
C ASN A 219 8.39 -9.19 -22.73
N VAL A 220 7.68 -9.30 -21.60
CA VAL A 220 8.31 -9.40 -20.27
C VAL A 220 8.05 -10.80 -19.71
N LEU A 221 9.00 -11.70 -19.94
CA LEU A 221 8.87 -13.11 -19.64
C LEU A 221 9.24 -13.45 -18.19
N GLN A 222 8.42 -14.28 -17.56
CA GLN A 222 8.72 -15.02 -16.35
C GLN A 222 8.65 -16.53 -16.61
N SER A 223 9.82 -17.12 -16.87
CA SER A 223 9.93 -18.54 -17.19
C SER A 223 9.76 -19.44 -15.97
N LEU A 224 9.02 -20.54 -16.15
CA LEU A 224 9.04 -21.71 -15.29
C LEU A 224 10.18 -22.67 -15.71
N ASP A 225 11.41 -22.35 -15.33
CA ASP A 225 12.55 -23.24 -15.53
C ASP A 225 12.58 -24.27 -14.40
N VAL A 226 12.02 -25.46 -14.64
CA VAL A 226 11.77 -26.46 -13.57
C VAL A 226 13.02 -27.06 -12.95
N TRP A 227 14.16 -26.97 -13.65
CA TRP A 227 15.46 -27.38 -13.14
C TRP A 227 16.09 -26.34 -12.19
N ARG A 228 15.55 -25.12 -12.10
CA ARG A 228 16.04 -24.04 -11.25
C ARG A 228 15.16 -23.90 -9.99
N PRO A 229 15.66 -24.24 -8.78
CA PRO A 229 14.86 -24.16 -7.55
C PRO A 229 14.32 -22.76 -7.26
N ALA A 230 15.09 -21.71 -7.58
CA ALA A 230 14.67 -20.34 -7.39
C ALA A 230 13.48 -19.97 -8.31
N CYS A 231 13.51 -20.40 -9.58
CA CYS A 231 12.39 -20.22 -10.51
C CYS A 231 11.16 -20.96 -9.99
N LEU A 232 11.29 -22.25 -9.63
CA LEU A 232 10.21 -23.05 -9.05
C LEU A 232 9.55 -22.38 -7.84
N LYS A 233 10.34 -21.74 -6.97
CA LYS A 233 9.81 -21.03 -5.79
C LYS A 233 9.03 -19.78 -6.20
N LYS A 234 9.55 -18.99 -7.14
CA LYS A 234 8.93 -17.73 -7.60
C LYS A 234 7.63 -17.93 -8.37
N THR A 235 7.56 -18.99 -9.17
CA THR A 235 6.42 -19.28 -10.06
C THR A 235 5.46 -20.31 -9.50
N ARG A 236 5.64 -20.72 -8.25
CA ARG A 236 4.81 -21.73 -7.59
C ARG A 236 3.35 -21.28 -7.50
N VAL A 237 2.45 -22.20 -7.82
CA VAL A 237 1.04 -22.12 -7.41
C VAL A 237 0.92 -22.84 -6.07
N ARG A 238 0.66 -22.10 -4.99
CA ARG A 238 0.62 -22.62 -3.62
C ARG A 238 -0.79 -23.13 -3.28
N LYS A 239 -0.86 -24.21 -2.50
CA LYS A 239 -2.13 -24.70 -1.94
C LYS A 239 -2.46 -23.90 -0.69
N LEU A 240 -3.67 -23.37 -0.63
CA LEU A 240 -4.20 -22.63 0.52
C LEU A 240 -4.77 -23.60 1.56
N SER A 241 -4.83 -23.17 2.82
CA SER A 241 -5.49 -23.93 3.90
C SER A 241 -6.97 -24.18 3.63
N ASN A 242 -7.63 -23.29 2.90
CA ASN A 242 -9.02 -23.43 2.49
C ASN A 242 -9.24 -24.42 1.32
N GLY A 243 -8.19 -25.11 0.86
CA GLY A 243 -8.22 -26.11 -0.20
C GLY A 243 -8.02 -25.59 -1.62
N LEU A 244 -8.14 -24.28 -1.87
CA LEU A 244 -7.89 -23.67 -3.18
C LEU A 244 -6.38 -23.60 -3.48
N TYR A 245 -6.04 -23.21 -4.71
CA TYR A 245 -4.66 -22.94 -5.10
C TYR A 245 -4.52 -21.47 -5.52
N ALA A 246 -3.40 -20.81 -5.19
CA ALA A 246 -3.14 -19.43 -5.59
C ALA A 246 -1.79 -19.26 -6.26
N TRP A 247 -1.77 -18.45 -7.32
CA TRP A 247 -0.57 -17.82 -7.83
C TRP A 247 -0.56 -16.37 -7.34
N ASP A 248 0.37 -16.08 -6.44
CA ASP A 248 0.60 -14.71 -5.98
C ASP A 248 1.57 -14.00 -6.92
N VAL A 249 1.02 -13.11 -7.72
CA VAL A 249 1.83 -12.14 -8.46
C VAL A 249 2.28 -11.03 -7.51
N GLY A 250 1.45 -10.66 -6.53
CA GLY A 250 1.73 -9.51 -5.67
C GLY A 250 1.50 -8.23 -6.46
N VAL A 251 2.50 -7.36 -6.59
CA VAL A 251 2.41 -6.21 -7.51
C VAL A 251 3.05 -6.62 -8.85
N PRO A 252 2.31 -6.66 -9.98
CA PRO A 252 2.84 -7.15 -11.26
C PRO A 252 4.13 -6.45 -11.70
N SER A 253 4.22 -5.13 -11.58
CA SER A 253 5.43 -4.40 -11.95
C SER A 253 6.66 -4.81 -11.13
N GLU A 254 6.49 -5.19 -9.87
CA GLU A 254 7.57 -5.72 -9.03
C GLU A 254 7.89 -7.17 -9.37
N TYR A 255 6.85 -8.01 -9.53
CA TYR A 255 7.00 -9.42 -9.88
C TYR A 255 7.76 -9.62 -11.17
N TYR A 256 7.38 -8.88 -12.21
CA TYR A 256 7.97 -8.93 -13.54
C TYR A 256 9.19 -8.02 -13.71
N SER A 257 9.62 -7.28 -12.68
CA SER A 257 10.84 -6.45 -12.75
C SER A 257 12.13 -7.25 -12.87
N TYR A 258 12.12 -8.54 -12.55
CA TYR A 258 13.29 -9.40 -12.69
C TYR A 258 12.90 -10.83 -13.08
N THR A 259 13.82 -11.56 -13.69
CA THR A 259 13.81 -13.03 -13.77
C THR A 259 14.96 -13.59 -12.94
N LEU A 260 15.13 -14.91 -12.93
CA LEU A 260 16.16 -15.60 -12.15
C LEU A 260 17.11 -16.35 -13.10
N ASP A 261 18.42 -16.20 -12.88
CA ASP A 261 19.44 -16.98 -13.60
C ASP A 261 19.68 -18.36 -12.97
N ASP A 262 20.64 -19.12 -13.50
CA ASP A 262 21.01 -20.45 -12.99
C ASP A 262 21.50 -20.44 -11.54
N ALA A 263 22.09 -19.34 -11.08
CA ALA A 263 22.54 -19.17 -9.69
C ALA A 263 21.39 -18.72 -8.77
N GLY A 264 20.19 -18.46 -9.31
CA GLY A 264 19.07 -17.90 -8.57
C GLY A 264 19.22 -16.40 -8.28
N SER A 265 20.13 -15.72 -8.98
CA SER A 265 20.30 -14.27 -8.88
C SER A 265 19.25 -13.55 -9.71
N ARG A 266 18.85 -12.37 -9.24
CA ARG A 266 17.87 -11.53 -9.95
C ARG A 266 18.51 -10.90 -11.18
N VAL A 267 17.94 -11.19 -12.35
CA VAL A 267 18.28 -10.53 -13.62
C VAL A 267 17.18 -9.53 -13.93
N PRO A 268 17.48 -8.21 -13.99
CA PRO A 268 16.45 -7.20 -14.23
C PRO A 268 15.83 -7.33 -15.62
N THR A 269 14.53 -7.05 -15.72
CA THR A 269 13.80 -6.91 -16.99
C THR A 269 13.64 -5.43 -17.35
N ALA A 270 12.91 -5.13 -18.42
CA ALA A 270 12.51 -3.77 -18.74
C ALA A 270 11.73 -3.08 -17.58
N LEU A 271 11.00 -3.81 -16.75
CA LEU A 271 10.21 -3.22 -15.67
C LEU A 271 11.03 -2.87 -14.40
N ALA A 272 12.28 -3.30 -14.31
CA ALA A 272 13.20 -2.82 -13.25
C ALA A 272 13.66 -1.38 -13.47
N ASP A 273 13.64 -0.90 -14.72
CA ASP A 273 14.00 0.46 -15.07
C ASP A 273 12.78 1.37 -14.84
N PRO A 274 12.87 2.38 -13.95
CA PRO A 274 11.74 3.26 -13.65
C PRO A 274 11.20 4.00 -14.86
N ASP A 275 12.05 4.31 -15.86
CA ASP A 275 11.70 5.01 -17.10
C ASP A 275 11.07 4.10 -18.15
N LYS A 276 11.44 2.82 -18.18
CA LYS A 276 10.73 1.84 -19.00
C LYS A 276 9.43 1.41 -18.36
N LYS A 277 9.39 1.18 -17.04
CA LYS A 277 8.19 0.78 -16.30
C LYS A 277 7.00 1.72 -16.55
N ALA A 278 7.14 3.02 -16.28
CA ALA A 278 6.00 3.92 -16.47
C ALA A 278 5.71 4.26 -17.95
N ALA A 279 6.51 3.77 -18.91
CA ALA A 279 6.22 3.88 -20.35
C ALA A 279 5.64 2.58 -20.89
N PHE A 280 5.55 1.55 -20.04
CA PHE A 280 5.04 0.25 -20.42
C PHE A 280 3.52 0.32 -20.51
N GLU A 281 3.01 0.22 -21.73
CA GLU A 281 1.59 0.12 -22.00
C GLU A 281 1.17 -1.34 -21.82
N LEU A 282 0.59 -1.66 -20.66
CA LEU A 282 0.15 -3.02 -20.37
C LEU A 282 -1.15 -3.34 -21.12
N GLU A 283 -1.14 -4.42 -21.91
CA GLU A 283 -2.27 -4.87 -22.72
C GLU A 283 -2.83 -6.21 -22.24
N ASN A 284 -1.95 -7.17 -21.93
CA ASN A 284 -2.34 -8.52 -21.56
C ASN A 284 -1.28 -9.23 -20.71
N MET A 285 -1.70 -10.35 -20.12
CA MET A 285 -0.83 -11.37 -19.54
C MET A 285 -1.14 -12.70 -20.20
N ASN A 286 -0.12 -13.34 -20.75
CA ASN A 286 -0.17 -14.72 -21.20
C ASN A 286 0.38 -15.63 -20.10
N TYR A 287 -0.23 -16.79 -19.91
CA TYR A 287 0.23 -17.74 -18.92
C TYR A 287 -0.12 -19.18 -19.27
N LEU A 288 0.69 -20.11 -18.78
CA LEU A 288 0.40 -21.54 -18.72
C LEU A 288 0.55 -22.00 -17.27
N VAL A 289 -0.47 -22.66 -16.74
CA VAL A 289 -0.33 -23.43 -15.51
C VAL A 289 0.20 -24.81 -15.88
N VAL A 290 1.30 -25.21 -15.24
CA VAL A 290 2.05 -26.42 -15.57
C VAL A 290 2.19 -27.28 -14.32
N THR A 291 1.95 -28.57 -14.48
CA THR A 291 2.32 -29.57 -13.48
C THR A 291 3.82 -29.79 -13.55
N VAL A 292 4.52 -29.65 -12.43
CA VAL A 292 5.92 -30.05 -12.31
C VAL A 292 5.95 -31.48 -11.77
N ILE A 293 6.62 -32.37 -12.49
CA ILE A 293 6.75 -33.79 -12.14
C ILE A 293 8.21 -34.19 -11.99
N ARG A 294 8.51 -35.27 -11.28
CA ARG A 294 9.81 -35.94 -11.37
C ARG A 294 9.79 -37.00 -12.47
N ASP A 295 10.82 -37.00 -13.30
CA ASP A 295 11.07 -38.10 -14.24
C ASP A 295 11.72 -39.31 -13.53
N ALA A 296 11.95 -40.39 -14.30
CA ALA A 296 12.55 -41.61 -13.79
C ALA A 296 14.00 -41.43 -13.31
N ALA A 297 14.70 -40.38 -13.75
CA ALA A 297 16.04 -40.01 -13.27
C ALA A 297 16.00 -39.09 -12.04
N GLY A 298 14.80 -38.74 -11.56
CA GLY A 298 14.58 -37.86 -10.42
C GLY A 298 14.67 -36.36 -10.74
N ALA A 299 14.83 -35.98 -12.01
CA ALA A 299 14.88 -34.59 -12.43
C ALA A 299 13.46 -34.02 -12.60
N ASN A 300 13.30 -32.72 -12.33
CA ASN A 300 12.03 -32.05 -12.51
C ASN A 300 11.78 -31.79 -14.00
N GLN A 301 10.57 -32.08 -14.47
CA GLN A 301 10.12 -31.86 -15.84
C GLN A 301 8.77 -31.15 -15.87
N TRP A 302 8.45 -30.55 -17.02
CA TRP A 302 7.10 -30.11 -17.33
C TRP A 302 6.22 -31.34 -17.58
N GLY A 303 5.07 -31.38 -16.93
CA GLY A 303 4.01 -32.36 -17.15
C GLY A 303 2.82 -31.73 -17.90
N ALA A 304 1.62 -32.20 -17.57
CA ALA A 304 0.38 -31.66 -18.12
C ALA A 304 0.24 -30.16 -17.83
N ASN A 305 -0.29 -29.41 -18.80
CA ASN A 305 -0.47 -27.97 -18.69
C ASN A 305 -1.85 -27.53 -19.22
N SER A 306 -2.17 -26.25 -19.01
CA SER A 306 -3.43 -25.62 -19.40
C SER A 306 -3.52 -25.24 -20.89
N GLY A 307 -2.42 -25.34 -21.64
CA GLY A 307 -2.22 -24.57 -22.87
C GLY A 307 -2.10 -23.06 -22.58
N ASP A 308 -1.84 -22.29 -23.63
CA ASP A 308 -1.74 -20.83 -23.55
C ASP A 308 -3.07 -20.21 -23.15
N GLN A 309 -3.05 -19.49 -22.02
CA GLN A 309 -4.15 -18.67 -21.55
C GLN A 309 -3.78 -17.20 -21.74
N MET A 310 -4.79 -16.35 -21.92
CA MET A 310 -4.61 -14.90 -22.04
C MET A 310 -5.62 -14.19 -21.15
N GLN A 311 -5.13 -13.27 -20.31
CA GLN A 311 -5.96 -12.34 -19.56
C GLN A 311 -5.71 -10.92 -20.07
N LYS A 312 -6.78 -10.21 -20.44
CA LYS A 312 -6.69 -8.79 -20.79
C LYS A 312 -6.42 -7.96 -19.55
N ALA A 313 -5.52 -6.99 -19.67
CA ALA A 313 -5.26 -6.00 -18.64
C ALA A 313 -6.43 -5.01 -18.52
N GLY A 314 -6.49 -4.34 -17.38
CA GLY A 314 -7.30 -3.15 -17.19
C GLY A 314 -6.64 -1.92 -17.79
N MET A 315 -7.44 -0.89 -18.01
CA MET A 315 -6.88 0.42 -18.35
C MET A 315 -6.16 0.99 -17.13
N ALA A 316 -4.93 1.45 -17.33
CA ALA A 316 -4.25 2.25 -16.31
C ALA A 316 -5.10 3.47 -15.96
N VAL A 317 -5.21 3.78 -14.67
CA VAL A 317 -5.78 5.07 -14.25
C VAL A 317 -4.91 6.17 -14.86
N PRO A 318 -5.47 7.15 -15.58
CA PRO A 318 -4.69 8.25 -16.14
C PRO A 318 -3.85 8.90 -15.05
N TYR A 319 -2.56 9.11 -15.31
CA TYR A 319 -1.73 9.90 -14.41
C TYR A 319 -2.35 11.30 -14.30
N PRO A 320 -2.52 11.88 -13.09
CA PRO A 320 -3.19 13.16 -12.94
C PRO A 320 -2.51 14.27 -13.73
N ASP A 321 -3.29 15.27 -14.16
CA ASP A 321 -2.73 16.44 -14.82
C ASP A 321 -1.80 17.22 -13.88
N PRO A 322 -0.69 17.80 -14.39
CA PRO A 322 0.22 18.57 -13.57
C PRO A 322 -0.47 19.75 -12.88
N VAL A 323 -0.26 19.89 -11.58
CA VAL A 323 -0.83 21.00 -10.78
C VAL A 323 0.29 21.88 -10.26
N PHE A 324 0.14 23.20 -10.40
CA PHE A 324 1.03 24.19 -9.81
C PHE A 324 0.34 24.93 -8.67
N SER A 325 1.04 25.08 -7.55
CA SER A 325 0.54 25.77 -6.36
C SER A 325 1.63 26.61 -5.67
N LEU A 326 1.17 27.58 -4.88
CA LEU A 326 1.97 28.58 -4.22
C LEU A 326 1.60 28.63 -2.73
N PHE A 327 2.60 28.75 -1.86
CA PHE A 327 2.39 29.04 -0.44
C PHE A 327 3.32 30.17 0.03
N PRO A 328 2.81 31.22 0.72
CA PRO A 328 1.39 31.46 1.00
C PRO A 328 0.59 31.79 -0.29
N SER A 329 -0.73 31.60 -0.26
CA SER A 329 -1.62 31.89 -1.41
C SER A 329 -1.84 33.39 -1.63
N ARG A 330 -1.66 34.20 -0.57
CA ARG A 330 -1.54 35.65 -0.64
C ARG A 330 -0.12 36.00 -0.24
N VAL A 331 0.65 36.55 -1.18
CA VAL A 331 2.10 36.73 -1.04
C VAL A 331 2.41 38.20 -0.80
N SER A 332 3.21 38.49 0.21
CA SER A 332 3.82 39.80 0.43
C SER A 332 5.31 39.76 0.10
N GLY A 333 5.91 40.92 -0.13
CA GLY A 333 7.37 41.04 -0.34
C GLY A 333 8.22 40.65 0.87
N LYS A 334 7.60 40.28 2.00
CA LYS A 334 8.28 39.85 3.23
C LYS A 334 8.16 38.34 3.49
N ASP A 335 7.46 37.61 2.63
CA ASP A 335 7.20 36.18 2.86
C ASP A 335 8.32 35.28 2.37
N ILE A 336 8.29 34.04 2.86
CA ILE A 336 9.00 32.92 2.26
C ILE A 336 8.05 32.26 1.28
N LEU A 337 8.28 32.44 -0.01
CA LEU A 337 7.48 31.89 -1.09
C LEU A 337 7.92 30.46 -1.38
N THR A 338 6.96 29.53 -1.40
CA THR A 338 7.18 28.15 -1.80
C THR A 338 6.38 27.86 -3.06
N LEU A 339 7.09 27.44 -4.11
CA LEU A 339 6.54 26.99 -5.39
C LEU A 339 6.46 25.47 -5.36
N THR A 340 5.31 24.88 -5.64
CA THR A 340 5.15 23.42 -5.71
C THR A 340 4.52 23.04 -7.04
N ARG A 341 5.08 22.04 -7.72
CA ARG A 341 4.45 21.43 -8.89
C ARG A 341 4.34 19.92 -8.68
N GLU A 342 3.12 19.41 -8.73
CA GLU A 342 2.78 18.01 -8.53
C GLU A 342 2.38 17.35 -9.85
N TYR A 343 2.51 16.03 -9.91
CA TYR A 343 2.14 15.21 -11.07
C TYR A 343 2.83 15.68 -12.37
N ASN A 344 4.15 15.90 -12.31
CA ASN A 344 4.89 16.41 -13.44
C ASN A 344 4.95 15.39 -14.58
N GLU A 345 4.99 15.89 -15.81
CA GLU A 345 5.22 15.05 -16.98
C GLU A 345 6.59 14.39 -16.86
N ARG A 346 6.71 13.16 -17.34
CA ARG A 346 7.97 12.43 -17.22
C ARG A 346 9.15 13.11 -17.94
N THR A 347 8.88 13.76 -19.05
CA THR A 347 9.87 14.54 -19.82
C THR A 347 10.18 15.91 -19.22
N ALA A 348 9.64 16.23 -18.04
CA ALA A 348 9.88 17.50 -17.39
C ALA A 348 11.37 17.73 -17.10
N GLY A 349 12.12 16.65 -16.80
CA GLY A 349 13.50 16.75 -16.34
C GLY A 349 13.58 17.62 -15.08
N ASP A 350 14.70 18.33 -14.92
CA ASP A 350 14.79 19.37 -13.90
C ASP A 350 14.01 20.61 -14.30
N LEU A 351 13.10 21.01 -13.42
CA LEU A 351 12.30 22.21 -13.59
C LEU A 351 13.07 23.41 -13.05
N LYS A 352 13.24 24.43 -13.88
CA LYS A 352 13.83 25.72 -13.50
C LYS A 352 12.74 26.75 -13.34
N PHE A 353 12.80 27.51 -12.26
CA PHE A 353 11.91 28.64 -12.05
C PHE A 353 12.65 29.96 -12.27
N THR A 354 11.91 30.94 -12.78
CA THR A 354 12.30 32.35 -12.90
C THR A 354 11.18 33.20 -12.31
N ILE A 355 11.51 34.05 -11.35
CA ILE A 355 10.59 35.03 -10.76
C ILE A 355 11.10 36.42 -11.13
N THR A 356 10.25 37.23 -11.74
CA THR A 356 10.52 38.64 -12.04
C THR A 356 9.64 39.52 -11.16
N ALA A 357 10.26 40.45 -10.44
CA ALA A 357 9.62 41.35 -9.49
C ALA A 357 10.23 42.76 -9.61
N GLY A 358 9.54 43.68 -10.27
CA GLY A 358 10.09 45.00 -10.58
C GLY A 358 11.37 44.87 -11.43
N THR A 359 12.50 45.37 -10.93
CA THR A 359 13.82 45.28 -11.58
C THR A 359 14.62 44.03 -11.21
N LYS A 360 14.08 43.15 -10.35
CA LYS A 360 14.77 41.98 -9.83
C LYS A 360 14.32 40.71 -10.56
N THR A 361 15.28 39.85 -10.90
CA THR A 361 15.06 38.49 -11.38
C THR A 361 15.69 37.49 -10.42
N ILE A 362 14.94 36.44 -10.05
CA ILE A 362 15.36 35.36 -9.17
C ILE A 362 15.20 34.05 -9.94
N THR A 363 16.24 33.21 -9.95
CA THR A 363 16.20 31.92 -10.66
C THR A 363 16.63 30.79 -9.76
N GLY A 364 16.11 29.58 -10.00
CA GLY A 364 16.59 28.38 -9.33
C GLY A 364 15.99 27.11 -9.93
N THR A 365 16.28 25.98 -9.28
CA THR A 365 15.77 24.66 -9.68
C THR A 365 14.77 24.17 -8.64
N MET A 366 13.63 23.63 -9.10
CA MET A 366 12.69 22.92 -8.24
C MET A 366 13.19 21.49 -8.01
N LEU A 367 13.60 21.22 -6.77
CA LEU A 367 14.13 19.93 -6.35
C LEU A 367 12.97 18.96 -6.06
N GLY A 368 13.22 17.67 -6.23
CA GLY A 368 12.24 16.61 -5.95
C GLY A 368 12.18 15.57 -7.05
N VAL A 369 11.08 14.83 -7.08
CA VAL A 369 10.83 13.73 -8.03
C VAL A 369 9.67 14.08 -8.95
N ARG A 370 9.35 13.20 -9.91
CA ARG A 370 8.23 13.41 -10.85
C ARG A 370 6.92 13.78 -10.15
N ASP A 371 6.57 13.06 -9.09
CA ASP A 371 5.29 13.24 -8.41
C ASP A 371 5.19 14.58 -7.68
N LYS A 372 6.33 15.15 -7.25
CA LYS A 372 6.39 16.43 -6.55
C LYS A 372 7.76 17.08 -6.65
N ARG A 373 7.79 18.31 -7.15
CA ARG A 373 8.98 19.20 -7.13
C ARG A 373 8.64 20.50 -6.42
N GLN A 374 9.62 21.04 -5.70
CA GLN A 374 9.42 22.23 -4.87
C GLN A 374 10.66 23.14 -4.87
N ALA A 375 10.42 24.44 -4.74
CA ALA A 375 11.44 25.44 -4.46
C ALA A 375 10.94 26.45 -3.43
N THR A 376 11.85 26.93 -2.58
CA THR A 376 11.55 27.94 -1.57
C THR A 376 12.44 29.15 -1.75
N VAL A 377 11.85 30.34 -1.74
CA VAL A 377 12.52 31.63 -1.99
C VAL A 377 12.18 32.58 -0.84
N ASN A 378 13.19 33.14 -0.20
CA ASN A 378 13.00 34.16 0.83
C ASN A 378 12.84 35.54 0.17
N LEU A 379 11.60 36.00 -0.02
CA LEU A 379 11.34 37.27 -0.70
C LEU A 379 11.80 38.47 0.12
N GLN A 380 11.75 38.40 1.45
CA GLN A 380 12.25 39.46 2.32
C GLN A 380 13.73 39.76 2.05
N LYS A 381 14.52 38.71 1.83
CA LYS A 381 15.93 38.83 1.48
C LYS A 381 16.10 39.37 0.06
N GLU A 382 15.38 38.79 -0.90
CA GLU A 382 15.60 39.07 -2.33
C GLU A 382 15.04 40.42 -2.80
N LEU A 383 13.97 40.91 -2.18
CA LEU A 383 13.26 42.15 -2.54
C LEU A 383 13.58 43.32 -1.61
N LYS A 384 14.60 43.21 -0.76
CA LYS A 384 15.00 44.30 0.13
C LYS A 384 15.40 45.55 -0.66
N GLY A 385 14.61 46.61 -0.54
CA GLY A 385 14.83 47.88 -1.24
C GLY A 385 14.32 47.89 -2.69
N ILE A 386 13.54 46.89 -3.11
CA ILE A 386 12.89 46.82 -4.41
C ILE A 386 11.41 47.14 -4.25
N GLU A 387 10.90 48.08 -5.05
CA GLU A 387 9.46 48.29 -5.20
C GLU A 387 8.91 47.35 -6.27
N ALA A 388 8.04 46.44 -5.86
CA ALA A 388 7.33 45.52 -6.74
C ALA A 388 5.89 45.35 -6.27
N THR A 389 4.95 45.38 -7.21
CA THR A 389 3.52 45.16 -6.95
C THR A 389 3.06 43.78 -7.40
N THR A 390 3.86 43.06 -8.18
CA THR A 390 3.57 41.73 -8.71
C THR A 390 4.81 40.86 -8.75
N LEU A 391 4.60 39.54 -8.79
CA LEU A 391 5.60 38.54 -9.14
C LEU A 391 5.14 37.84 -10.42
N HIS A 392 5.95 37.90 -11.47
CA HIS A 392 5.78 37.08 -12.67
C HIS A 392 6.64 35.82 -12.54
N ILE A 393 6.00 34.66 -12.54
CA ILE A 393 6.62 33.36 -12.26
C ILE A 393 6.53 32.51 -13.53
N ILE A 394 7.69 32.09 -14.01
CA ILE A 394 7.83 31.13 -15.10
C ILE A 394 8.50 29.87 -14.54
N VAL A 395 7.92 28.71 -14.83
CA VAL A 395 8.58 27.41 -14.63
C VAL A 395 8.76 26.76 -15.98
N ALA A 396 9.97 26.31 -16.29
CA ALA A 396 10.33 25.68 -17.55
C ALA A 396 11.06 24.36 -17.35
N LYS A 397 10.89 23.44 -18.30
CA LYS A 397 11.63 22.18 -18.41
C LYS A 397 13.07 22.42 -18.87
N ALA A 398 13.90 21.39 -18.75
CA ALA A 398 15.29 21.44 -19.21
C ALA A 398 15.45 21.77 -20.72
N ASN A 399 14.46 21.43 -21.54
CA ASN A 399 14.44 21.74 -22.98
C ASN A 399 13.92 23.16 -23.31
N GLY A 400 13.66 23.99 -22.31
CA GLY A 400 13.16 25.37 -22.48
C GLY A 400 11.65 25.50 -22.65
N GLN A 401 10.89 24.39 -22.64
CA GLN A 401 9.43 24.46 -22.69
C GLN A 401 8.86 25.02 -21.38
N THR A 402 8.14 26.12 -21.46
CA THR A 402 7.37 26.70 -20.34
C THR A 402 6.20 25.79 -19.97
N VAL A 403 6.08 25.48 -18.67
CA VAL A 403 5.00 24.66 -18.10
C VAL A 403 4.13 25.42 -17.11
N VAL A 404 4.63 26.55 -16.60
CA VAL A 404 3.88 27.49 -15.77
C VAL A 404 4.29 28.88 -16.21
N ASP A 405 3.31 29.74 -16.47
CA ASP A 405 3.47 31.16 -16.68
C ASP A 405 2.32 31.86 -15.94
N THR A 406 2.64 32.51 -14.84
CA THR A 406 1.61 33.13 -13.99
C THR A 406 2.11 34.40 -13.36
N THR A 407 1.21 35.35 -13.15
CA THR A 407 1.50 36.60 -12.44
C THR A 407 0.62 36.68 -11.20
N ILE A 408 1.23 36.91 -10.04
CA ILE A 408 0.51 37.08 -8.77
C ILE A 408 0.75 38.48 -8.21
N PRO A 409 -0.26 39.09 -7.57
CA PRO A 409 -0.09 40.37 -6.89
C PRO A 409 0.70 40.18 -5.59
N LEU A 410 1.55 41.16 -5.28
CA LEU A 410 2.13 41.32 -3.95
C LEU A 410 1.19 42.15 -3.10
N ILE A 411 0.74 41.57 -1.99
CA ILE A 411 -0.05 42.28 -1.00
C ILE A 411 0.86 43.05 -0.05
N THR A 412 0.47 44.27 0.28
CA THR A 412 1.05 45.01 1.39
C THR A 412 0.48 44.42 2.68
N PRO A 413 1.30 43.90 3.61
CA PRO A 413 0.80 43.45 4.90
C PRO A 413 0.12 44.61 5.62
N ASP A 414 -1.07 44.38 6.17
CA ASP A 414 -1.71 45.34 7.06
C ASP A 414 -0.76 45.66 8.24
N LYS A 415 -0.68 46.93 8.60
CA LYS A 415 0.28 47.44 9.60
C LYS A 415 0.01 46.91 10.99
#